data_AF-A0A1X7VDJ0-F1
#
_entry.id   AF-A0A1X7VDJ0-F1
#
_cell.length_a   1.000
_cell.length_b   1.000
_cell.length_c   1.000
_cell.angle_alpha   90.00
_cell.angle_beta   90.00
_cell.angle_gamma   90.00
#
_symmetry.space_group_name_H-M   'P 1'
#
loop_
_entity.id
_entity.type
_entity.pdbx_description
1 polymer ?
#
loop_
_entity_poly.entity_id
_entity_poly.type
_entity_poly.pdbx_seq_one_letter_code
_entity_poly.pdbx_strand_id
1 'polypeptide(L)'
;MKYEYEEGDIFINLFHSFSSPFSLSLSPLDYSRAIKRLPTIKADHGIHLSALVDMEETDTAPARKAGDEWQLRGPLTYIPKPEECIIFLLYPQQVVKMVSPIIITPGHAVRLRARQAFTDAKGIYRCTGEEWLVRDIGAYLPDVYEEVVEEVDAYTLTPNNALHIRANCNFTDQFGRGRRIGEEWLVKYDDTESYIPDVTEEVVNEVQLTVLSHHQYCVVVNPLGDDGRPRLGCRELRKGPKTFFLHPGEKFERGIQDAIILESDEALLVTAQEEFDDVTEDGSKVHRTPGDRWMIHGPTDYIPRTEIGNIQRRKATPLNENEGIYVRNVQSGQ
;
A
#
# COMPACT_ATOMS: atom_id res chain seq x y z
N MET A 1 47.61 -43.64 -21.12
CA MET A 1 46.53 -43.81 -22.10
C MET A 1 46.64 -42.65 -23.07
N LYS A 2 46.67 -42.92 -24.38
CA LYS A 2 46.59 -41.87 -25.40
C LYS A 2 45.13 -41.40 -25.39
N TYR A 3 44.89 -40.17 -24.96
CA TYR A 3 43.62 -39.51 -25.21
C TYR A 3 43.64 -39.12 -26.70
N GLU A 4 42.70 -39.64 -27.48
CA GLU A 4 42.37 -39.04 -28.78
C GLU A 4 41.68 -37.71 -28.46
N TYR A 5 42.28 -36.62 -28.93
CA TYR A 5 41.74 -35.27 -28.77
C TYR A 5 40.97 -34.95 -30.03
N GLU A 6 39.65 -34.76 -29.94
CA GLU A 6 38.87 -34.25 -31.07
C GLU A 6 39.04 -32.75 -31.20
N GLU A 7 39.08 -32.27 -32.44
CA GLU A 7 39.36 -30.89 -32.78
C GLU A 7 38.12 -30.02 -32.48
N GLY A 8 38.12 -29.32 -31.35
CA GLY A 8 37.01 -28.45 -30.93
C GLY A 8 36.61 -28.58 -29.45
N ASP A 9 37.08 -29.61 -28.76
CA ASP A 9 36.72 -29.87 -27.36
C ASP A 9 37.42 -28.91 -26.38
N ILE A 10 36.64 -28.40 -25.42
CA ILE A 10 37.14 -27.53 -24.34
C ILE A 10 37.38 -28.39 -23.10
N PHE A 11 38.61 -28.41 -22.61
CA PHE A 11 38.99 -29.14 -21.40
C PHE A 11 39.30 -28.20 -20.24
N ILE A 12 38.79 -28.54 -19.05
CA ILE A 12 39.08 -27.83 -17.80
C ILE A 12 39.96 -28.71 -16.92
N ASN A 13 41.20 -28.27 -16.70
CA ASN A 13 42.21 -29.00 -15.96
C ASN A 13 42.32 -28.49 -14.51
N LEU A 14 42.09 -29.36 -13.53
CA LEU A 14 42.22 -29.03 -12.11
C LEU A 14 43.61 -29.38 -11.57
N PHE A 15 44.08 -28.63 -10.56
CA PHE A 15 45.41 -28.83 -9.97
C PHE A 15 45.60 -30.23 -9.38
N HIS A 16 44.57 -30.81 -8.75
CA HIS A 16 44.64 -32.16 -8.17
C HIS A 16 44.65 -33.29 -9.22
N SER A 17 44.31 -33.00 -10.47
CA SER A 17 44.33 -33.96 -11.58
C SER A 17 45.73 -34.23 -12.11
N PHE A 18 46.74 -33.44 -11.69
CA PHE A 18 48.13 -33.56 -12.15
C PHE A 18 49.09 -33.60 -10.97
N SER A 19 49.93 -34.63 -10.92
CA SER A 19 51.01 -34.78 -9.92
C SER A 19 52.24 -33.91 -10.19
N SER A 20 52.35 -33.31 -11.39
CA SER A 20 53.45 -32.43 -11.80
C SER A 20 53.01 -31.51 -12.96
N PRO A 21 53.66 -30.34 -13.16
CA PRO A 21 53.38 -29.48 -14.31
C PRO A 21 53.54 -30.26 -15.62
N PHE A 22 52.58 -30.12 -16.53
CA PHE A 22 52.57 -30.78 -17.84
C PHE A 22 53.00 -29.81 -18.94
N SER A 23 53.70 -30.33 -19.96
CA SER A 23 54.13 -29.56 -21.12
C SER A 23 53.15 -29.77 -22.27
N LEU A 24 52.64 -28.69 -22.86
CA LEU A 24 51.79 -28.73 -24.05
C LEU A 24 52.68 -28.79 -25.30
N SER A 25 52.35 -29.69 -26.24
CA SER A 25 53.27 -30.08 -27.32
C SER A 25 53.30 -29.16 -28.55
N LEU A 26 52.53 -28.07 -28.61
CA LEU A 26 52.44 -27.24 -29.82
C LEU A 26 52.29 -25.71 -29.53
N SER A 27 53.31 -24.96 -29.93
CA SER A 27 53.42 -23.48 -30.03
C SER A 27 53.42 -22.66 -28.71
N PRO A 28 54.10 -21.50 -28.66
CA PRO A 28 54.24 -20.67 -27.45
C PRO A 28 52.99 -19.82 -27.23
N LEU A 29 51.85 -20.47 -27.02
CA LEU A 29 50.63 -19.79 -26.59
C LEU A 29 50.78 -19.44 -25.10
N ASP A 30 50.67 -18.16 -24.77
CA ASP A 30 50.67 -17.68 -23.38
C ASP A 30 49.32 -17.98 -22.72
N TYR A 31 49.26 -19.09 -21.99
CA TYR A 31 48.07 -19.52 -21.25
C TYR A 31 47.94 -18.88 -19.87
N SER A 32 48.80 -17.92 -19.49
CA SER A 32 48.72 -17.26 -18.18
C SER A 32 47.36 -16.62 -17.92
N ARG A 33 46.73 -16.07 -18.98
CA ARG A 33 45.37 -15.50 -18.95
C ARG A 33 44.26 -16.54 -18.79
N ALA A 34 44.53 -17.81 -19.10
CA ALA A 34 43.57 -18.91 -18.96
C ALA A 34 43.55 -19.49 -17.53
N ILE A 35 44.59 -19.23 -16.72
CA ILE A 35 44.65 -19.64 -15.33
C ILE A 35 43.72 -18.74 -14.51
N LYS A 36 42.58 -19.28 -14.07
CA LYS A 36 41.59 -18.58 -13.25
C LYS A 36 41.40 -19.29 -11.92
N ARG A 37 41.18 -18.51 -10.85
CA ARG A 37 40.77 -19.08 -9.55
C ARG A 37 39.36 -19.64 -9.65
N LEU A 38 39.14 -20.80 -9.05
CA LEU A 38 37.82 -21.41 -8.96
C LEU A 38 36.88 -20.52 -8.14
N PRO A 39 35.63 -20.30 -8.57
CA PRO A 39 34.66 -19.54 -7.80
C PRO A 39 34.28 -20.27 -6.51
N THR A 40 34.47 -19.62 -5.37
CA THR A 40 34.03 -20.13 -4.05
C THR A 40 32.72 -19.46 -3.64
N ILE A 41 31.69 -20.26 -3.38
CA ILE A 41 30.36 -19.83 -2.96
C ILE A 41 30.25 -19.98 -1.45
N LYS A 42 29.81 -18.92 -0.76
CA LYS A 42 29.61 -18.89 0.70
C LYS A 42 28.32 -19.61 1.12
N ALA A 43 28.18 -19.90 2.41
CA ALA A 43 27.10 -20.73 2.97
C ALA A 43 25.65 -20.20 2.79
N ASP A 44 25.52 -18.94 2.37
CA ASP A 44 24.27 -18.18 2.21
C ASP A 44 24.15 -17.57 0.80
N HIS A 45 25.11 -17.86 -0.08
CA HIS A 45 25.13 -17.36 -1.46
C HIS A 45 24.79 -18.46 -2.46
N GLY A 46 24.33 -18.04 -3.63
CA GLY A 46 24.06 -18.90 -4.78
C GLY A 46 24.89 -18.53 -6.00
N ILE A 47 24.98 -19.44 -6.96
CA ILE A 47 25.38 -19.13 -8.34
C ILE A 47 24.30 -19.67 -9.28
N HIS A 48 23.89 -18.85 -10.27
CA HIS A 48 22.94 -19.27 -11.29
C HIS A 48 23.70 -19.81 -12.50
N LEU A 49 23.26 -20.97 -12.96
CA LEU A 49 23.84 -21.68 -14.09
C LEU A 49 22.75 -21.95 -15.12
N SER A 50 23.15 -22.03 -16.38
CA SER A 50 22.33 -22.50 -17.50
C SER A 50 23.07 -23.57 -18.28
N ALA A 51 22.33 -24.53 -18.81
CA ALA A 51 22.87 -25.53 -19.70
C ALA A 51 23.08 -24.94 -21.10
N LEU A 52 24.29 -25.02 -21.64
CA LEU A 52 24.60 -24.61 -23.02
C LEU A 52 24.17 -25.65 -24.05
N VAL A 53 24.21 -26.92 -23.64
CA VAL A 53 23.86 -28.09 -24.44
C VAL A 53 23.01 -29.05 -23.62
N ASP A 54 22.37 -30.00 -24.27
CA ASP A 54 21.67 -31.09 -23.58
C ASP A 54 22.69 -31.91 -22.78
N MET A 55 22.41 -32.11 -21.50
CA MET A 55 23.22 -32.85 -20.54
C MET A 55 22.52 -34.13 -20.13
N GLU A 56 23.23 -35.25 -20.22
CA GLU A 56 22.73 -36.54 -19.73
C GLU A 56 22.72 -36.59 -18.20
N GLU A 57 21.88 -37.47 -17.65
CA GLU A 57 21.87 -37.73 -16.22
C GLU A 57 23.18 -38.38 -15.76
N THR A 58 23.72 -37.89 -14.66
CA THR A 58 24.92 -38.44 -14.02
C THR A 58 24.61 -38.78 -12.57
N ASP A 59 25.47 -39.56 -11.91
CA ASP A 59 25.34 -39.89 -10.48
C ASP A 59 25.21 -38.65 -9.57
N THR A 60 25.66 -37.49 -10.06
CA THR A 60 25.73 -36.22 -9.29
C THR A 60 24.72 -35.16 -9.73
N ALA A 61 24.06 -35.34 -10.89
CA ALA A 61 23.18 -34.33 -11.46
C ALA A 61 22.12 -34.94 -12.38
N PRO A 62 20.87 -34.45 -12.32
CA PRO A 62 19.81 -34.91 -13.22
C PRO A 62 20.10 -34.49 -14.67
N ALA A 63 19.45 -35.16 -15.63
CA ALA A 63 19.47 -34.72 -17.02
C ALA A 63 18.89 -33.30 -17.16
N ARG A 64 19.48 -32.50 -18.05
CA ARG A 64 19.06 -31.13 -18.34
C ARG A 64 19.06 -30.88 -19.84
N LYS A 65 18.14 -30.06 -20.33
CA LYS A 65 18.13 -29.59 -21.72
C LYS A 65 18.88 -28.27 -21.85
N ALA A 66 19.35 -27.99 -23.05
CA ALA A 66 19.93 -26.69 -23.38
C ALA A 66 18.94 -25.56 -23.02
N GLY A 67 19.41 -24.59 -22.24
CA GLY A 67 18.63 -23.48 -21.71
C GLY A 67 18.03 -23.70 -20.31
N ASP A 68 18.05 -24.93 -19.77
CA ASP A 68 17.59 -25.16 -18.40
C ASP A 68 18.47 -24.39 -17.41
N GLU A 69 17.83 -23.66 -16.48
CA GLU A 69 18.52 -22.87 -15.46
C GLU A 69 18.42 -23.55 -14.08
N TRP A 70 19.49 -23.49 -13.27
CA TRP A 70 19.49 -23.98 -11.88
C TRP A 70 20.43 -23.15 -10.99
N GLN A 71 20.25 -23.25 -9.67
CA GLN A 71 21.07 -22.59 -8.67
C GLN A 71 21.90 -23.62 -7.90
N LEU A 72 23.21 -23.36 -7.73
CA LEU A 72 24.01 -24.06 -6.73
C LEU A 72 24.16 -23.18 -5.50
N ARG A 73 23.72 -23.68 -4.35
CA ARG A 73 23.83 -22.99 -3.05
C ARG A 73 25.11 -23.43 -2.35
N GLY A 74 25.83 -22.48 -1.74
CA GLY A 74 27.03 -22.81 -0.99
C GLY A 74 26.72 -23.44 0.38
N PRO A 75 27.77 -23.77 1.18
CA PRO A 75 29.17 -23.47 0.92
C PRO A 75 29.80 -24.51 -0.02
N LEU A 76 30.32 -24.09 -1.18
CA LEU A 76 31.02 -24.98 -2.11
C LEU A 76 31.99 -24.23 -3.02
N THR A 77 32.95 -24.96 -3.59
CA THR A 77 33.79 -24.47 -4.67
C THR A 77 33.22 -24.96 -5.99
N TYR A 78 32.76 -24.04 -6.84
CA TYR A 78 32.22 -24.40 -8.15
C TYR A 78 33.35 -24.78 -9.08
N ILE A 79 33.23 -25.96 -9.68
CA ILE A 79 34.10 -26.45 -10.74
C ILE A 79 33.36 -26.19 -12.05
N PRO A 80 33.80 -25.23 -12.88
CA PRO A 80 33.15 -24.95 -14.14
C PRO A 80 33.19 -26.17 -15.06
N LYS A 81 32.11 -26.39 -15.80
CA LYS A 81 32.03 -27.41 -16.86
C LYS A 81 31.83 -26.73 -18.22
N PRO A 82 32.34 -27.30 -19.32
CA PRO A 82 32.15 -26.73 -20.66
C PRO A 82 30.68 -26.68 -21.09
N GLU A 83 29.85 -27.60 -20.60
CA GLU A 83 28.43 -27.66 -20.94
C GLU A 83 27.57 -26.63 -20.18
N GLU A 84 28.15 -25.89 -19.24
CA GLU A 84 27.43 -25.00 -18.32
C GLU A 84 27.89 -23.54 -18.47
N CYS A 85 26.97 -22.59 -18.39
CA CYS A 85 27.25 -21.17 -18.40
C CYS A 85 26.78 -20.50 -17.10
N ILE A 86 27.63 -19.67 -16.50
CA ILE A 86 27.24 -18.83 -15.36
C ILE A 86 26.37 -17.69 -15.87
N ILE A 87 25.13 -17.64 -15.39
CA ILE A 87 24.24 -16.51 -15.66
C ILE A 87 24.65 -15.37 -14.75
N PHE A 88 24.96 -14.24 -15.35
CA PHE A 88 25.14 -12.99 -14.62
C PHE A 88 23.78 -12.33 -14.40
N LEU A 89 23.44 -12.04 -13.14
CA LEU A 89 22.17 -11.42 -12.80
C LEU A 89 22.28 -9.91 -12.89
N LEU A 90 21.28 -9.30 -13.53
CA LEU A 90 21.09 -7.86 -13.58
C LEU A 90 20.33 -7.45 -12.32
N TYR A 91 21.05 -6.94 -11.32
CA TYR A 91 20.44 -6.16 -10.26
C TYR A 91 20.37 -4.70 -10.73
N PRO A 92 19.42 -3.90 -10.20
CA PRO A 92 19.20 -2.51 -10.65
C PRO A 92 20.45 -1.61 -10.63
N GLN A 93 21.54 -2.03 -9.98
CA GLN A 93 22.79 -1.27 -9.86
C GLN A 93 24.06 -2.00 -10.33
N GLN A 94 24.00 -3.30 -10.66
CA GLN A 94 25.20 -4.04 -11.09
C GLN A 94 24.90 -5.42 -11.70
N VAL A 95 25.84 -5.89 -12.52
CA VAL A 95 25.90 -7.26 -13.01
C VAL A 95 26.63 -8.12 -11.97
N VAL A 96 25.92 -9.01 -11.28
CA VAL A 96 26.52 -9.88 -10.25
C VAL A 96 26.71 -11.31 -10.77
N LYS A 97 27.82 -11.91 -10.36
CA LYS A 97 28.15 -13.31 -10.67
C LYS A 97 27.56 -14.30 -9.65
N MET A 98 27.28 -13.84 -8.44
CA MET A 98 26.75 -14.64 -7.33
C MET A 98 25.53 -13.94 -6.77
N VAL A 99 24.56 -14.74 -6.36
CA VAL A 99 23.34 -14.28 -5.70
C VAL A 99 23.64 -14.16 -4.21
N SER A 100 23.48 -12.96 -3.67
CA SER A 100 23.53 -12.71 -2.23
C SER A 100 22.12 -12.80 -1.65
N PRO A 101 21.98 -13.20 -0.38
CA PRO A 101 20.68 -13.21 0.26
C PRO A 101 20.21 -11.77 0.53
N ILE A 102 18.90 -11.57 0.47
CA ILE A 102 18.21 -10.34 0.89
C ILE A 102 17.86 -10.48 2.36
N ILE A 103 18.15 -9.45 3.16
CA ILE A 103 17.91 -9.48 4.60
C ILE A 103 16.54 -8.86 4.88
N ILE A 104 15.58 -9.70 5.26
CA ILE A 104 14.22 -9.29 5.59
C ILE A 104 14.12 -9.08 7.10
N THR A 105 13.91 -7.82 7.52
CA THR A 105 13.68 -7.43 8.92
C THR A 105 12.18 -7.29 9.22
N PRO A 106 11.77 -7.19 10.50
CA PRO A 106 10.38 -6.86 10.83
C PRO A 106 9.94 -5.56 10.15
N GLY A 107 8.75 -5.56 9.55
CA GLY A 107 8.25 -4.41 8.79
C GLY A 107 8.89 -4.23 7.40
N HIS A 108 9.62 -5.23 6.92
CA HIS A 108 10.20 -5.25 5.58
C HIS A 108 9.73 -6.50 4.84
N ALA A 109 9.58 -6.41 3.53
CA ALA A 109 9.21 -7.50 2.66
C ALA A 109 9.87 -7.38 1.29
N VAL A 110 9.90 -8.47 0.55
CA VAL A 110 10.42 -8.47 -0.82
C VAL A 110 9.31 -8.89 -1.77
N ARG A 111 9.07 -8.10 -2.80
CA ARG A 111 8.16 -8.45 -3.89
C ARG A 111 8.93 -9.22 -4.95
N LEU A 112 8.45 -10.43 -5.22
CA LEU A 112 9.00 -11.32 -6.22
C LEU A 112 8.03 -11.44 -7.40
N ARG A 113 8.58 -11.76 -8.57
CA ARG A 113 7.86 -12.13 -9.78
C ARG A 113 8.40 -13.45 -10.31
N ALA A 114 7.51 -14.34 -10.73
CA ALA A 114 7.88 -15.58 -11.39
C ALA A 114 8.30 -15.31 -12.85
N ARG A 115 9.57 -15.59 -13.19
CA ARG A 115 10.07 -15.50 -14.58
C ARG A 115 9.44 -16.55 -15.50
N GLN A 116 9.09 -17.71 -14.94
CA GLN A 116 8.36 -18.78 -15.61
C GLN A 116 7.53 -19.56 -14.58
N ALA A 117 6.72 -20.52 -15.03
CA ALA A 117 5.95 -21.35 -14.10
C ALA A 117 6.86 -22.36 -13.38
N PHE A 118 6.77 -22.41 -12.05
CA PHE A 118 7.54 -23.34 -11.21
C PHE A 118 6.85 -23.54 -9.86
N THR A 119 7.34 -24.48 -9.07
CA THR A 119 6.91 -24.67 -7.67
C THR A 119 7.94 -24.02 -6.76
N ASP A 120 7.52 -23.07 -5.93
CA ASP A 120 8.40 -22.35 -5.01
C ASP A 120 8.90 -23.22 -3.84
N ALA A 121 9.82 -22.69 -3.04
CA ALA A 121 10.40 -23.39 -1.90
C ALA A 121 9.36 -23.78 -0.81
N LYS A 122 8.17 -23.17 -0.82
CA LYS A 122 7.06 -23.48 0.09
C LYS A 122 6.10 -24.51 -0.51
N GLY A 123 6.37 -25.02 -1.72
CA GLY A 123 5.52 -25.98 -2.41
C GLY A 123 4.35 -25.35 -3.14
N ILE A 124 4.31 -24.02 -3.31
CA ILE A 124 3.24 -23.31 -3.99
C ILE A 124 3.57 -23.23 -5.49
N TYR A 125 2.63 -23.67 -6.33
CA TYR A 125 2.77 -23.52 -7.77
C TYR A 125 2.54 -22.07 -8.19
N ARG A 126 3.54 -21.47 -8.85
CA ARG A 126 3.53 -20.09 -9.36
C ARG A 126 3.40 -20.08 -10.86
N CYS A 127 2.55 -19.20 -11.38
CA CYS A 127 2.40 -18.97 -12.80
C CYS A 127 3.41 -17.94 -13.32
N THR A 128 3.72 -17.98 -14.62
CA THR A 128 4.61 -16.98 -15.24
C THR A 128 4.03 -15.57 -15.08
N GLY A 129 4.83 -14.64 -14.59
CA GLY A 129 4.44 -13.26 -14.32
C GLY A 129 3.64 -13.05 -13.04
N GLU A 130 3.32 -14.11 -12.29
CA GLU A 130 2.70 -13.99 -10.97
C GLU A 130 3.64 -13.23 -10.02
N GLU A 131 3.09 -12.34 -9.21
CA GLU A 131 3.82 -11.57 -8.22
C GLU A 131 3.30 -11.88 -6.81
N TRP A 132 4.21 -11.94 -5.84
CA TRP A 132 3.89 -12.20 -4.43
C TRP A 132 4.90 -11.52 -3.50
N LEU A 133 4.53 -11.41 -2.22
CA LEU A 133 5.42 -10.92 -1.17
C LEU A 133 6.01 -12.05 -0.33
N VAL A 134 7.29 -11.91 -0.01
CA VAL A 134 7.97 -12.70 1.02
C VAL A 134 8.18 -11.82 2.25
N ARG A 135 7.66 -12.30 3.39
CA ARG A 135 7.66 -11.59 4.69
C ARG A 135 8.42 -12.36 5.78
N ASP A 136 9.02 -13.51 5.45
CA ASP A 136 9.72 -14.33 6.43
C ASP A 136 10.98 -13.62 6.90
N ILE A 137 11.06 -13.31 8.19
CA ILE A 137 12.20 -12.61 8.79
C ILE A 137 13.45 -13.48 8.65
N GLY A 138 14.52 -12.90 8.12
CA GLY A 138 15.81 -13.56 7.95
C GLY A 138 16.43 -13.33 6.58
N ALA A 139 17.41 -14.15 6.25
CA ALA A 139 18.07 -14.13 4.95
C ALA A 139 17.25 -14.92 3.93
N TYR A 140 16.70 -14.22 2.93
CA TYR A 140 16.01 -14.83 1.80
C TYR A 140 16.95 -14.90 0.60
N LEU A 141 17.21 -16.10 0.09
CA LEU A 141 17.98 -16.29 -1.14
C LEU A 141 17.00 -16.59 -2.29
N PRO A 142 16.77 -15.66 -3.23
CA PRO A 142 15.90 -15.89 -4.36
C PRO A 142 16.33 -17.09 -5.19
N ASP A 143 15.35 -17.85 -5.65
CA ASP A 143 15.58 -18.94 -6.60
C ASP A 143 15.75 -18.43 -8.04
N VAL A 144 16.13 -19.31 -8.96
CA VAL A 144 16.46 -19.00 -10.36
C VAL A 144 15.32 -18.32 -11.12
N TYR A 145 14.10 -18.75 -10.84
CA TYR A 145 12.89 -18.27 -11.49
C TYR A 145 12.18 -17.18 -10.69
N GLU A 146 12.78 -16.73 -9.59
CA GLU A 146 12.31 -15.62 -8.77
C GLU A 146 13.06 -14.34 -9.15
N GLU A 147 12.35 -13.42 -9.80
CA GLU A 147 12.84 -12.08 -10.06
C GLU A 147 12.49 -11.17 -8.88
N VAL A 148 13.47 -10.49 -8.32
CA VAL A 148 13.27 -9.47 -7.28
C VAL A 148 12.80 -8.19 -7.95
N VAL A 149 11.55 -7.80 -7.71
CA VAL A 149 10.96 -6.60 -8.29
C VAL A 149 11.30 -5.37 -7.46
N GLU A 150 11.01 -5.43 -6.16
CA GLU A 150 11.23 -4.34 -5.22
C GLU A 150 11.32 -4.85 -3.78
N GLU A 151 12.02 -4.09 -2.95
CA GLU A 151 11.98 -4.20 -1.49
C GLU A 151 10.89 -3.24 -0.98
N VAL A 152 10.02 -3.73 -0.11
CA VAL A 152 8.82 -3.02 0.37
C VAL A 152 8.89 -2.83 1.87
N ASP A 153 8.88 -1.57 2.30
CA ASP A 153 8.79 -1.21 3.71
C ASP A 153 7.34 -1.08 4.17
N ALA A 154 7.10 -1.41 5.43
CA ALA A 154 5.81 -1.24 6.08
C ALA A 154 5.51 0.25 6.33
N TYR A 155 4.26 0.62 6.09
CA TYR A 155 3.74 1.89 6.54
C TYR A 155 3.54 1.85 8.05
N THR A 156 4.01 2.90 8.72
CA THR A 156 3.77 3.08 10.17
C THR A 156 2.45 3.81 10.37
N LEU A 157 1.51 3.12 11.02
CA LEU A 157 0.22 3.68 11.40
C LEU A 157 0.30 4.23 12.82
N THR A 158 -0.43 5.31 13.05
CA THR A 158 -0.55 6.03 14.31
C THR A 158 -2.03 6.34 14.55
N PRO A 159 -2.45 6.69 15.77
CA PRO A 159 -3.83 7.11 16.00
C PRO A 159 -4.29 8.31 15.15
N ASN A 160 -3.35 9.04 14.53
CA ASN A 160 -3.60 10.24 13.75
C ASN A 160 -3.62 10.01 12.24
N ASN A 161 -3.30 8.81 11.75
CA ASN A 161 -3.34 8.49 10.31
C ASN A 161 -3.97 7.11 10.06
N ALA A 162 -4.45 6.93 8.84
CA ALA A 162 -4.96 5.68 8.32
C ALA A 162 -4.51 5.52 6.86
N LEU A 163 -4.42 4.29 6.40
CA LEU A 163 -4.15 3.99 5.00
C LEU A 163 -5.44 3.72 4.24
N HIS A 164 -5.64 4.41 3.12
CA HIS A 164 -6.72 4.11 2.18
C HIS A 164 -6.22 3.08 1.17
N ILE A 165 -6.80 1.89 1.23
CA ILE A 165 -6.47 0.75 0.38
C ILE A 165 -7.60 0.49 -0.62
N ARG A 166 -7.23 0.08 -1.83
CA ARG A 166 -8.13 -0.45 -2.86
C ARG A 166 -7.71 -1.86 -3.24
N ALA A 167 -8.68 -2.75 -3.43
CA ALA A 167 -8.44 -4.11 -3.93
C ALA A 167 -8.31 -4.14 -5.46
N ASN A 168 -7.24 -4.73 -5.97
CA ASN A 168 -7.02 -4.93 -7.41
C ASN A 168 -7.66 -6.22 -7.96
N CYS A 169 -8.03 -7.15 -7.08
CA CYS A 169 -8.74 -8.36 -7.43
C CYS A 169 -9.61 -8.84 -6.26
N ASN A 170 -10.34 -9.95 -6.44
CA ASN A 170 -11.04 -10.58 -5.33
C ASN A 170 -10.06 -11.42 -4.52
N PHE A 171 -9.96 -11.20 -3.21
CA PHE A 171 -9.09 -11.98 -2.32
C PHE A 171 -9.59 -11.89 -0.87
N THR A 172 -8.94 -12.62 0.04
CA THR A 172 -9.16 -12.48 1.48
C THR A 172 -7.98 -11.74 2.07
N ASP A 173 -8.23 -10.62 2.74
CA ASP A 173 -7.19 -9.80 3.34
C ASP A 173 -6.51 -10.48 4.54
N GLN A 174 -5.41 -9.90 5.02
CA GLN A 174 -4.66 -10.42 6.17
C GLN A 174 -5.47 -10.46 7.49
N PHE A 175 -6.61 -9.77 7.54
CA PHE A 175 -7.54 -9.77 8.67
C PHE A 175 -8.68 -10.80 8.50
N GLY A 176 -8.66 -11.60 7.44
CA GLY A 176 -9.64 -12.65 7.16
C GLY A 176 -10.94 -12.13 6.52
N ARG A 177 -10.98 -10.89 6.02
CA ARG A 177 -12.16 -10.32 5.35
C ARG A 177 -12.07 -10.51 3.84
N GLY A 178 -13.16 -10.98 3.23
CA GLY A 178 -13.25 -11.10 1.77
C GLY A 178 -13.42 -9.73 1.12
N ARG A 179 -12.48 -9.37 0.24
CA ARG A 179 -12.45 -8.12 -0.53
C ARG A 179 -12.82 -8.37 -1.98
N ARG A 180 -13.60 -7.47 -2.55
CA ARG A 180 -13.95 -7.50 -3.98
C ARG A 180 -13.08 -6.51 -4.76
N ILE A 181 -12.84 -6.80 -6.03
CA ILE A 181 -12.14 -5.88 -6.93
C ILE A 181 -12.79 -4.49 -6.92
N GLY A 182 -11.97 -3.46 -6.78
CA GLY A 182 -12.40 -2.06 -6.68
C GLY A 182 -13.00 -1.67 -5.32
N GLU A 183 -13.15 -2.60 -4.37
CA GLU A 183 -13.54 -2.25 -3.00
C GLU A 183 -12.44 -1.42 -2.35
N GLU A 184 -12.84 -0.39 -1.61
CA GLU A 184 -11.94 0.53 -0.93
C GLU A 184 -12.23 0.53 0.57
N TRP A 185 -11.19 0.55 1.40
CA TRP A 185 -11.32 0.59 2.86
C TRP A 185 -10.18 1.37 3.52
N LEU A 186 -10.32 1.60 4.82
CA LEU A 186 -9.25 2.16 5.65
C LEU A 186 -8.62 1.06 6.51
N VAL A 187 -7.29 1.07 6.60
CA VAL A 187 -6.53 0.35 7.62
C VAL A 187 -6.08 1.37 8.66
N LYS A 188 -6.43 1.14 9.92
CA LYS A 188 -6.16 2.08 11.03
C LYS A 188 -5.20 1.45 12.03
N TYR A 189 -4.69 2.30 12.93
CA TYR A 189 -3.87 1.86 14.05
C TYR A 189 -4.54 0.78 14.93
N ASP A 190 -5.87 0.84 15.10
CA ASP A 190 -6.63 -0.17 15.84
C ASP A 190 -6.58 -1.58 15.20
N ASP A 191 -6.35 -1.65 13.87
CA ASP A 191 -6.24 -2.91 13.13
C ASP A 191 -4.80 -3.44 13.19
N THR A 192 -3.80 -2.57 12.97
CA THR A 192 -2.36 -2.89 13.09
C THR A 192 -1.52 -1.61 13.21
N GLU A 193 -0.37 -1.69 13.89
CA GLU A 193 0.59 -0.59 14.02
C GLU A 193 1.45 -0.40 12.76
N SER A 194 1.67 -1.48 12.01
CA SER A 194 2.41 -1.45 10.75
C SER A 194 1.70 -2.28 9.68
N TYR A 195 1.73 -1.79 8.44
CA TYR A 195 1.01 -2.41 7.34
C TYR A 195 1.89 -2.49 6.09
N ILE A 196 2.04 -3.70 5.54
CA ILE A 196 2.70 -3.93 4.24
C ILE A 196 1.60 -4.31 3.25
N PRO A 197 1.20 -3.39 2.34
CA PRO A 197 0.20 -3.67 1.32
C PRO A 197 0.58 -4.89 0.49
N ASP A 198 -0.36 -5.80 0.28
CA ASP A 198 -0.12 -6.96 -0.57
C ASP A 198 -0.10 -6.59 -2.07
N VAL A 199 0.35 -7.52 -2.93
CA VAL A 199 0.35 -7.35 -4.39
C VAL A 199 -1.07 -7.14 -4.93
N THR A 200 -2.06 -7.70 -4.25
CA THR A 200 -3.49 -7.57 -4.56
C THR A 200 -4.10 -6.25 -4.09
N GLU A 201 -3.32 -5.41 -3.40
CA GLU A 201 -3.74 -4.17 -2.77
C GLU A 201 -3.02 -2.97 -3.39
N GLU A 202 -3.72 -1.85 -3.48
CA GLU A 202 -3.19 -0.58 -3.94
C GLU A 202 -3.38 0.46 -2.83
N VAL A 203 -2.30 1.15 -2.46
CA VAL A 203 -2.38 2.30 -1.56
C VAL A 203 -2.84 3.51 -2.38
N VAL A 204 -4.07 3.98 -2.12
CA VAL A 204 -4.65 5.14 -2.81
C VAL A 204 -4.12 6.44 -2.22
N ASN A 205 -4.14 6.57 -0.88
CA ASN A 205 -3.56 7.70 -0.15
C ASN A 205 -3.41 7.40 1.37
N GLU A 206 -2.75 8.31 2.08
CA GLU A 206 -2.77 8.39 3.53
C GLU A 206 -3.84 9.38 4.00
N VAL A 207 -4.72 8.96 4.90
CA VAL A 207 -5.82 9.75 5.44
C VAL A 207 -5.47 10.24 6.83
N GLN A 208 -5.52 11.56 7.04
CA GLN A 208 -5.25 12.17 8.34
C GLN A 208 -6.52 12.19 9.22
N LEU A 209 -6.33 12.06 10.53
CA LEU A 209 -7.42 12.14 11.50
C LEU A 209 -8.05 13.53 11.48
N THR A 210 -9.36 13.57 11.27
CA THR A 210 -10.14 14.79 11.40
C THR A 210 -10.52 14.97 12.86
N VAL A 211 -10.21 16.14 13.41
CA VAL A 211 -10.53 16.51 14.79
C VAL A 211 -11.47 17.71 14.77
N LEU A 212 -12.66 17.56 15.36
CA LEU A 212 -13.61 18.63 15.60
C LEU A 212 -13.58 19.01 17.08
N SER A 213 -13.33 20.28 17.38
CA SER A 213 -13.44 20.85 18.73
C SER A 213 -14.90 21.14 19.13
N HIS A 214 -15.15 21.58 20.37
CA HIS A 214 -16.49 21.83 20.90
C HIS A 214 -17.35 22.79 20.07
N HIS A 215 -16.74 23.80 19.45
CA HIS A 215 -17.44 24.80 18.64
C HIS A 215 -17.24 24.58 17.15
N GLN A 216 -16.94 23.35 16.72
CA GLN A 216 -16.70 23.03 15.32
C GLN A 216 -17.64 21.95 14.82
N TYR A 217 -17.95 22.06 13.53
CA TYR A 217 -18.77 21.10 12.82
C TYR A 217 -18.30 20.96 11.37
N CYS A 218 -18.74 19.91 10.72
CA CYS A 218 -18.57 19.77 9.28
C CYS A 218 -19.78 19.04 8.69
N VAL A 219 -20.04 19.28 7.41
CA VAL A 219 -21.02 18.49 6.64
C VAL A 219 -20.25 17.55 5.72
N VAL A 220 -20.53 16.26 5.85
CA VAL A 220 -19.93 15.19 5.06
C VAL A 220 -20.93 14.75 4.00
N VAL A 221 -20.49 14.73 2.75
CA VAL A 221 -21.26 14.25 1.59
C VAL A 221 -20.94 12.79 1.33
N ASN A 222 -21.95 12.02 0.92
CA ASN A 222 -21.89 10.57 0.71
C ASN A 222 -21.44 9.78 1.95
N PRO A 223 -22.01 10.06 3.13
CA PRO A 223 -21.62 9.39 4.37
C PRO A 223 -21.80 7.88 4.26
N LEU A 224 -20.90 7.12 4.89
CA LEU A 224 -21.02 5.67 4.96
C LEU A 224 -22.29 5.29 5.73
N GLY A 225 -23.06 4.33 5.20
CA GLY A 225 -24.18 3.71 5.90
C GLY A 225 -23.72 2.61 6.85
N ASP A 226 -24.65 2.11 7.67
CA ASP A 226 -24.41 0.99 8.59
C ASP A 226 -24.07 -0.32 7.85
N ASP A 227 -24.43 -0.40 6.57
CA ASP A 227 -24.10 -1.50 5.65
C ASP A 227 -22.68 -1.41 5.08
N GLY A 228 -21.90 -0.39 5.47
CA GLY A 228 -20.55 -0.15 4.98
C GLY A 228 -20.51 0.38 3.54
N ARG A 229 -21.63 0.90 3.01
CA ARG A 229 -21.70 1.46 1.65
C ARG A 229 -21.95 2.96 1.68
N PRO A 230 -21.39 3.74 0.73
CA PRO A 230 -21.61 5.18 0.68
C PRO A 230 -23.06 5.50 0.28
N ARG A 231 -23.72 6.37 1.06
CA ARG A 231 -25.07 6.86 0.75
C ARG A 231 -24.98 8.05 -0.21
N LEU A 232 -24.94 7.75 -1.51
CA LEU A 232 -24.74 8.75 -2.56
C LEU A 232 -25.81 9.86 -2.53
N GLY A 233 -25.36 11.11 -2.57
CA GLY A 233 -26.22 12.30 -2.56
C GLY A 233 -26.72 12.71 -1.17
N CYS A 234 -26.49 11.90 -0.13
CA CYS A 234 -26.84 12.27 1.24
C CYS A 234 -25.78 13.17 1.88
N ARG A 235 -26.21 13.95 2.87
CA ARG A 235 -25.36 14.81 3.71
C ARG A 235 -25.50 14.39 5.17
N GLU A 236 -24.40 14.40 5.92
CA GLU A 236 -24.37 14.13 7.35
C GLU A 236 -23.69 15.29 8.08
N LEU A 237 -24.39 15.91 9.02
CA LEU A 237 -23.82 16.89 9.93
C LEU A 237 -23.08 16.19 11.08
N ARG A 238 -21.77 16.39 11.16
CA ARG A 238 -20.93 15.93 12.29
C ARG A 238 -20.56 17.13 13.15
N LYS A 239 -20.89 17.05 14.45
CA LYS A 239 -20.63 18.10 15.45
C LYS A 239 -19.55 17.63 16.43
N GLY A 240 -18.69 18.54 16.86
CA GLY A 240 -17.68 18.25 17.87
C GLY A 240 -18.21 18.24 19.31
N PRO A 241 -17.41 17.80 20.29
CA PRO A 241 -16.06 17.26 20.13
C PRO A 241 -16.11 15.85 19.53
N LYS A 242 -15.42 15.64 18.40
CA LYS A 242 -15.44 14.35 17.69
C LYS A 242 -14.18 14.16 16.87
N THR A 243 -13.63 12.96 16.89
CA THR A 243 -12.51 12.56 16.03
C THR A 243 -12.96 11.43 15.11
N PHE A 244 -12.57 11.49 13.84
CA PHE A 244 -12.90 10.46 12.86
C PHE A 244 -11.98 10.57 11.63
N PHE A 245 -11.91 9.49 10.85
CA PHE A 245 -11.33 9.51 9.50
C PHE A 245 -12.45 9.65 8.47
N LEU A 246 -12.20 10.34 7.37
CA LEU A 246 -13.12 10.29 6.23
C LEU A 246 -12.99 8.94 5.55
N HIS A 247 -14.11 8.24 5.40
CA HIS A 247 -14.14 6.96 4.68
C HIS A 247 -13.99 7.17 3.16
N PRO A 248 -13.57 6.13 2.41
CA PRO A 248 -13.55 6.17 0.96
C PRO A 248 -14.89 6.63 0.38
N GLY A 249 -14.86 7.66 -0.47
CA GLY A 249 -16.04 8.30 -1.05
C GLY A 249 -16.65 9.45 -0.24
N GLU A 250 -16.34 9.56 1.05
CA GLU A 250 -16.76 10.70 1.88
C GLU A 250 -15.95 11.95 1.54
N LYS A 251 -16.61 13.11 1.50
CA LYS A 251 -15.97 14.41 1.25
C LYS A 251 -16.60 15.48 2.12
N PHE A 252 -15.81 16.47 2.53
CA PHE A 252 -16.38 17.66 3.15
C PHE A 252 -17.12 18.50 2.10
N GLU A 253 -18.30 18.99 2.44
CA GLU A 253 -19.02 19.93 1.59
C GLU A 253 -18.34 21.32 1.61
N ARG A 254 -17.96 21.80 2.80
CA ARG A 254 -17.35 23.13 3.02
C ARG A 254 -16.22 23.13 4.05
N GLY A 255 -15.51 22.00 4.18
CA GLY A 255 -14.47 21.81 5.20
C GLY A 255 -15.00 21.79 6.64
N ILE A 256 -14.09 22.01 7.59
CA ILE A 256 -14.42 22.22 9.01
C ILE A 256 -14.85 23.68 9.19
N GLN A 257 -15.97 23.89 9.88
CA GLN A 257 -16.61 25.18 10.12
C GLN A 257 -16.78 25.41 11.61
N ASP A 258 -16.71 26.67 12.04
CA ASP A 258 -16.97 27.06 13.42
C ASP A 258 -18.46 27.35 13.64
N ALA A 259 -18.95 27.03 14.83
CA ALA A 259 -20.29 27.34 15.30
C ALA A 259 -20.49 28.87 15.34
N ILE A 260 -21.72 29.30 15.08
CA ILE A 260 -22.08 30.71 15.15
C ILE A 260 -22.37 31.07 16.60
N ILE A 261 -21.43 31.75 17.23
CA ILE A 261 -21.56 32.25 18.60
C ILE A 261 -22.46 33.49 18.59
N LEU A 262 -23.56 33.43 19.34
CA LEU A 262 -24.50 34.53 19.54
C LEU A 262 -24.39 35.09 20.95
N GLU A 263 -24.17 36.40 21.05
CA GLU A 263 -24.22 37.13 22.30
C GLU A 263 -25.67 37.39 22.76
N SER A 264 -25.88 37.84 23.99
CA SER A 264 -27.21 38.09 24.55
C SER A 264 -28.01 39.17 23.82
N ASP A 265 -27.34 40.06 23.08
CA ASP A 265 -27.97 41.09 22.26
C ASP A 265 -28.03 40.70 20.77
N GLU A 266 -27.77 39.44 20.42
CA GLU A 266 -27.77 38.94 19.05
C GLU A 266 -28.81 37.84 18.81
N ALA A 267 -29.22 37.72 17.55
CA ALA A 267 -30.12 36.68 17.10
C ALA A 267 -29.81 36.28 15.65
N LEU A 268 -30.16 35.06 15.26
CA LEU A 268 -30.16 34.60 13.88
C LEU A 268 -31.58 34.48 13.36
N LEU A 269 -31.86 35.16 12.25
CA LEU A 269 -33.03 34.88 11.43
C LEU A 269 -32.65 33.76 10.45
N VAL A 270 -33.23 32.58 10.64
CA VAL A 270 -32.97 31.39 9.82
C VAL A 270 -34.18 31.07 8.94
N THR A 271 -33.94 30.44 7.80
CA THR A 271 -34.98 29.98 6.86
C THR A 271 -34.81 28.50 6.56
N ALA A 272 -35.88 27.71 6.71
CA ALA A 272 -35.88 26.30 6.29
C ALA A 272 -35.81 26.20 4.76
N GLN A 273 -34.92 25.35 4.26
CA GLN A 273 -34.79 25.03 2.84
C GLN A 273 -35.44 23.67 2.52
N GLU A 274 -35.37 22.73 3.45
CA GLU A 274 -35.99 21.41 3.38
C GLU A 274 -36.98 21.22 4.53
N GLU A 275 -37.90 20.27 4.39
CA GLU A 275 -38.84 19.93 5.47
C GLU A 275 -38.15 19.11 6.55
N PHE A 276 -38.41 19.44 7.82
CA PHE A 276 -37.87 18.67 8.95
C PHE A 276 -38.64 18.92 10.25
N ASP A 277 -38.50 17.99 11.19
CA ASP A 277 -38.98 18.16 12.55
C ASP A 277 -37.92 18.84 13.42
N ASP A 278 -38.27 20.03 13.90
CA ASP A 278 -37.46 20.85 14.78
C ASP A 278 -37.91 20.72 16.23
N VAL A 279 -37.02 21.09 17.15
CA VAL A 279 -37.33 21.20 18.58
C VAL A 279 -36.94 22.60 19.02
N THR A 280 -37.93 23.38 19.44
CA THR A 280 -37.72 24.76 19.92
C THR A 280 -36.96 24.78 21.25
N GLU A 281 -36.51 25.97 21.66
CA GLU A 281 -35.84 26.17 22.96
C GLU A 281 -36.68 25.66 24.15
N ASP A 282 -38.01 25.76 24.06
CA ASP A 282 -38.95 25.28 25.08
C ASP A 282 -39.17 23.74 25.03
N GLY A 283 -38.45 23.03 24.15
CA GLY A 283 -38.59 21.58 23.96
C GLY A 283 -39.82 21.17 23.14
N SER A 284 -40.60 22.13 22.63
CA SER A 284 -41.77 21.82 21.80
C SER A 284 -41.34 21.41 20.40
N LYS A 285 -41.91 20.30 19.90
CA LYS A 285 -41.68 19.82 18.54
C LYS A 285 -42.45 20.69 17.56
N VAL A 286 -41.77 21.19 16.53
CA VAL A 286 -42.36 22.01 15.48
C VAL A 286 -41.97 21.43 14.14
N HIS A 287 -42.96 21.15 13.30
CA HIS A 287 -42.73 20.74 11.93
C HIS A 287 -42.44 21.98 11.07
N ARG A 288 -41.27 22.02 10.43
CA ARG A 288 -40.82 23.13 9.58
C ARG A 288 -40.96 22.75 8.12
N THR A 289 -41.53 23.65 7.33
CA THR A 289 -41.68 23.52 5.88
C THR A 289 -40.75 24.48 5.15
N PRO A 290 -40.38 24.19 3.88
CA PRO A 290 -39.52 25.07 3.10
C PRO A 290 -40.07 26.51 3.03
N GLY A 291 -39.22 27.48 3.37
CA GLY A 291 -39.57 28.90 3.41
C GLY A 291 -39.98 29.44 4.79
N ASP A 292 -40.23 28.56 5.77
CA ASP A 292 -40.51 28.98 7.15
C ASP A 292 -39.32 29.74 7.73
N ARG A 293 -39.61 30.81 8.48
CA ARG A 293 -38.59 31.68 9.10
C ARG A 293 -38.84 31.81 10.59
N TRP A 294 -37.77 31.74 11.37
CA TRP A 294 -37.81 31.96 12.81
C TRP A 294 -36.51 32.59 13.30
N MET A 295 -36.54 33.13 14.52
CA MET A 295 -35.38 33.69 15.18
C MET A 295 -34.81 32.70 16.20
N ILE A 296 -33.49 32.70 16.33
CA ILE A 296 -32.73 31.99 17.36
C ILE A 296 -32.02 33.06 18.16
N HIS A 297 -32.28 33.14 19.45
CA HIS A 297 -31.77 34.20 20.31
C HIS A 297 -30.51 33.73 21.06
N GLY A 298 -29.54 34.63 21.26
CA GLY A 298 -28.42 34.37 22.17
C GLY A 298 -28.82 34.54 23.65
N PRO A 299 -27.95 34.15 24.60
CA PRO A 299 -26.60 33.63 24.38
C PRO A 299 -26.59 32.13 24.05
N THR A 300 -26.11 31.74 22.87
CA THR A 300 -26.06 30.32 22.46
C THR A 300 -25.04 30.09 21.34
N ASP A 301 -24.52 28.87 21.27
CA ASP A 301 -23.65 28.41 20.19
C ASP A 301 -24.50 27.66 19.15
N TYR A 302 -24.69 28.30 18.01
CA TYR A 302 -25.56 27.77 16.98
C TYR A 302 -24.80 27.03 15.89
N ILE A 303 -25.11 25.74 15.72
CA ILE A 303 -24.63 24.93 14.60
C ILE A 303 -25.77 24.74 13.60
N PRO A 304 -25.66 25.28 12.37
CA PRO A 304 -26.67 25.11 11.33
C PRO A 304 -26.92 23.64 11.00
N ARG A 305 -28.20 23.27 10.89
CA ARG A 305 -28.60 21.97 10.33
C ARG A 305 -28.48 21.97 8.80
N THR A 306 -28.43 20.79 8.20
CA THR A 306 -28.34 20.59 6.75
C THR A 306 -29.56 21.09 5.99
N GLU A 307 -30.72 21.12 6.64
CA GLU A 307 -32.01 21.53 6.06
C GLU A 307 -32.20 23.06 6.07
N ILE A 308 -31.26 23.82 6.64
CA ILE A 308 -31.34 25.27 6.78
C ILE A 308 -30.58 25.95 5.64
N GLY A 309 -31.26 26.90 4.99
CA GLY A 309 -30.71 27.61 3.84
C GLY A 309 -30.08 28.95 4.23
N ASN A 310 -30.92 29.99 4.34
CA ASN A 310 -30.46 31.35 4.58
C ASN A 310 -30.39 31.67 6.07
N ILE A 311 -29.26 32.24 6.50
CA ILE A 311 -29.00 32.69 7.87
C ILE A 311 -28.65 34.18 7.82
N GLN A 312 -29.34 35.01 8.60
CA GLN A 312 -29.04 36.43 8.76
C GLN A 312 -28.80 36.76 10.23
N ARG A 313 -27.65 37.35 10.55
CA ARG A 313 -27.35 37.86 11.89
C ARG A 313 -28.09 39.17 12.13
N ARG A 314 -28.74 39.29 13.29
CA ARG A 314 -29.47 40.46 13.76
C ARG A 314 -28.93 40.84 15.13
N LYS A 315 -28.86 42.14 15.38
CA LYS A 315 -28.46 42.70 16.67
C LYS A 315 -29.62 43.50 17.24
N ALA A 316 -29.85 43.37 18.53
CA ALA A 316 -30.83 44.16 19.26
C ALA A 316 -30.43 45.64 19.13
N THR A 317 -31.42 46.48 18.84
CA THR A 317 -31.21 47.93 18.83
C THR A 317 -31.48 48.43 20.25
N PRO A 318 -30.45 48.90 20.99
CA PRO A 318 -30.69 49.49 22.30
C PRO A 318 -31.54 50.74 22.12
N LEU A 319 -32.53 50.92 23.00
CA LEU A 319 -33.42 52.06 23.02
C LEU A 319 -33.32 52.76 24.37
N ASN A 320 -33.13 54.08 24.35
CA ASN A 320 -33.25 54.91 25.55
C ASN A 320 -34.72 55.22 25.88
N GLU A 321 -34.98 55.79 27.06
CA GLU A 321 -36.34 56.08 27.58
C GLU A 321 -37.25 56.87 26.62
N ASN A 322 -36.67 57.67 25.72
CA ASN A 322 -37.39 58.53 24.77
C ASN A 322 -37.16 58.15 23.29
N GLU A 323 -36.63 56.96 23.02
CA GLU A 323 -36.37 56.47 21.67
C GLU A 323 -37.37 55.37 21.28
N GLY A 324 -37.60 55.23 19.97
CA GLY A 324 -38.43 54.17 19.44
C GLY A 324 -38.01 53.81 18.02
N ILE A 325 -38.27 52.56 17.63
CA ILE A 325 -38.10 52.08 16.26
C ILE A 325 -39.46 51.83 15.63
N TYR A 326 -39.59 52.24 14.37
CA TYR A 326 -40.70 51.80 13.53
C TYR A 326 -40.36 50.42 12.97
N VAL A 327 -41.13 49.41 13.39
CA VAL A 327 -41.05 48.05 12.87
C VAL A 327 -42.31 47.75 12.08
N ARG A 328 -42.14 47.07 10.94
CA ARG A 328 -43.24 46.60 10.11
C ARG A 328 -43.27 45.08 10.11
N ASN A 329 -44.42 44.50 10.43
CA ASN A 329 -44.61 43.07 10.35
C ASN A 329 -44.74 42.66 8.88
N VAL A 330 -43.85 41.78 8.41
CA VAL A 330 -43.79 41.38 7.00
C VAL A 330 -44.94 40.42 6.62
N GLN A 331 -45.53 39.71 7.59
CA GLN A 331 -46.69 38.83 7.35
C GLN A 331 -48.01 39.59 7.39
N SER A 332 -48.25 40.43 8.41
CA SER A 332 -49.52 41.16 8.54
C SER A 332 -49.52 42.53 7.83
N GLY A 333 -48.35 43.08 7.55
CA GLY A 333 -48.17 44.38 6.91
C GLY A 333 -48.28 45.59 7.83
N GLN A 334 -48.66 45.38 9.11
CA GLN A 334 -48.79 46.42 10.16
C GLN A 334 -47.47 47.08 10.52
#